data_AF-A0AAN6LET2-F1
#
_entry.id   AF-A0AAN6LET2-F1
#
_cell.length_a   1.000
_cell.length_b   1.000
_cell.length_c   1.000
_cell.angle_alpha   90.00
_cell.angle_beta   90.00
_cell.angle_gamma   90.00
#
_symmetry.space_group_name_H-M   'P 1'
#
loop_
_entity.id
_entity.type
_entity.pdbx_description
1 polymer ?
#
loop_
_entity_poly.entity_id
_entity_poly.type
_entity_poly.pdbx_seq_one_letter_code
_entity_poly.pdbx_strand_id
1 'polypeptide(L)'
;MSHTTSQTWLSDEAREFEAWVKIRDAMLHVSPKSPFTPKTFEEWIEHRIKRTEEDHGRLASQITTRRTSNDGGSKKRKREVVVPVGQVLGGKELWDGLALVLADESIWVPLIRYPTSRRRAPWPSYEELKHEGDDRNKSGYSRFPPLPRDPGNETVNWKQRAPLKQCQLDEVGRPVLAAGGVHDEYLESEMLQLLNESLLVELGM
;
A
#
# COMPACT_ATOMS: atom_id res chain seq x y z
N MET A 1 6.59 10.18 -24.08
CA MET A 1 5.24 10.41 -24.63
C MET A 1 4.62 9.05 -24.86
N SER A 2 3.66 8.65 -24.03
CA SER A 2 2.96 7.37 -24.19
C SER A 2 1.68 7.63 -24.97
N HIS A 3 1.66 7.21 -26.24
CA HIS A 3 0.47 7.31 -27.09
C HIS A 3 -0.48 6.18 -26.73
N THR A 4 -1.61 6.49 -26.08
CA THR A 4 -2.74 5.57 -25.97
C THR A 4 -3.39 5.48 -27.35
N THR A 5 -3.02 4.47 -28.14
CA THR A 5 -3.69 4.19 -29.41
C THR A 5 -5.07 3.62 -29.10
N SER A 6 -6.12 4.44 -29.19
CA SER A 6 -7.49 3.97 -29.13
C SER A 6 -7.76 3.14 -30.40
N GLN A 7 -7.63 1.83 -30.31
CA GLN A 7 -7.95 0.92 -31.41
C GLN A 7 -9.47 0.76 -31.50
N THR A 8 -10.15 1.80 -31.96
CA THR A 8 -11.61 1.80 -32.21
C THR A 8 -12.00 1.06 -33.48
N TRP A 9 -11.02 0.61 -34.27
CA TRP A 9 -11.21 -0.11 -35.54
C TRP A 9 -11.33 -1.63 -35.37
N LEU A 10 -11.06 -2.16 -34.18
CA LEU A 10 -11.21 -3.59 -33.91
C LEU A 10 -12.66 -3.90 -33.57
N SER A 11 -13.15 -5.03 -34.07
CA SER A 11 -14.43 -5.58 -33.61
C SER A 11 -14.35 -5.94 -32.13
N ASP A 12 -15.48 -5.89 -31.43
CA ASP A 12 -15.53 -6.26 -30.01
C ASP A 12 -15.06 -7.69 -29.76
N GLU A 13 -15.34 -8.61 -30.71
CA GLU A 13 -14.87 -9.99 -30.67
C GLU A 13 -13.34 -10.09 -30.76
N ALA A 14 -12.72 -9.35 -31.68
CA ALA A 14 -11.25 -9.32 -31.81
C ALA A 14 -10.60 -8.75 -30.54
N ARG A 15 -11.21 -7.73 -29.92
CA ARG A 15 -10.74 -7.15 -28.66
C ARG A 15 -10.80 -8.14 -27.51
N GLU A 16 -11.90 -8.90 -27.39
CA GLU A 16 -12.03 -9.93 -26.35
C GLU A 16 -11.09 -11.11 -26.61
N PHE A 17 -10.85 -11.48 -27.86
CA PHE A 17 -9.88 -12.52 -28.21
C PHE A 17 -8.45 -12.12 -27.84
N GLU A 18 -8.03 -10.89 -28.15
CA GLU A 18 -6.73 -10.36 -27.72
C GLU A 18 -6.59 -10.31 -26.19
N ALA A 19 -7.66 -9.95 -25.48
CA ALA A 19 -7.68 -9.95 -24.02
C ALA A 19 -7.51 -11.37 -23.45
N TRP A 20 -8.21 -12.36 -24.04
CA TRP A 20 -8.08 -13.76 -23.67
C TRP A 20 -6.65 -14.28 -23.87
N VAL A 21 -6.02 -14.01 -25.02
CA VAL A 21 -4.64 -14.42 -25.31
C VAL A 21 -3.67 -13.87 -24.25
N LYS A 22 -3.77 -12.58 -23.93
CA LYS A 22 -2.93 -11.94 -22.91
C LYS A 22 -3.08 -12.60 -21.54
N ILE A 23 -4.31 -12.92 -21.14
CA ILE A 23 -4.59 -13.51 -19.83
C ILE A 23 -4.14 -14.97 -19.79
N ARG A 24 -4.42 -15.74 -20.85
CA ARG A 24 -3.97 -17.12 -20.98
C ARG A 24 -2.45 -17.22 -20.82
N ASP A 25 -1.71 -16.39 -21.56
CA ASP A 25 -0.25 -16.40 -21.53
C ASP A 25 0.30 -15.96 -20.16
N ALA A 26 -0.32 -14.95 -19.53
CA ALA A 26 0.05 -14.52 -18.18
C ALA A 26 -0.22 -15.61 -17.12
N MET A 27 -1.35 -16.33 -17.23
CA MET A 27 -1.74 -17.36 -16.26
C MET A 27 -0.82 -18.58 -16.29
N LEU A 28 -0.17 -18.87 -17.42
CA LEU A 28 0.87 -19.91 -17.50
C LEU A 28 2.05 -19.60 -16.56
N HIS A 29 2.34 -18.33 -16.32
CA HIS A 29 3.41 -17.90 -15.42
C HIS A 29 2.94 -17.70 -13.97
N VAL A 30 1.74 -17.15 -13.79
CA VAL A 30 1.20 -16.82 -12.45
C VAL A 30 0.65 -18.05 -11.74
N SER A 31 -0.14 -18.89 -12.43
CA SER A 31 -0.82 -20.04 -11.81
C SER A 31 -1.03 -21.18 -12.81
N PRO A 32 0.04 -21.90 -13.19
CA PRO A 32 0.00 -22.89 -14.28
C PRO A 32 -0.95 -24.07 -14.02
N LYS A 33 -1.22 -24.40 -12.75
CA LYS A 33 -2.07 -25.54 -12.34
C LYS A 33 -3.46 -25.13 -11.84
N SER A 34 -3.86 -23.87 -12.04
CA SER A 34 -5.18 -23.41 -11.57
C SER A 34 -6.31 -24.09 -12.36
N PRO A 35 -7.30 -24.72 -11.70
CA PRO A 35 -8.46 -25.29 -12.36
C PRO A 35 -9.46 -24.22 -12.82
N PHE A 36 -9.29 -22.96 -12.38
CA PHE A 36 -10.21 -21.85 -12.66
C PHE A 36 -9.79 -20.97 -13.84
N THR A 37 -8.68 -21.30 -14.50
CA THR A 37 -8.22 -20.56 -15.67
C THR A 37 -8.97 -21.04 -16.91
N PRO A 38 -9.70 -20.16 -17.63
CA PRO A 38 -10.43 -20.55 -18.84
C PRO A 38 -9.43 -21.00 -19.92
N LYS A 39 -9.63 -22.22 -20.42
CA LYS A 39 -8.75 -22.86 -21.40
C LYS A 39 -9.17 -22.56 -22.82
N THR A 40 -10.48 -22.37 -23.04
CA THR A 40 -11.06 -22.01 -24.34
C THR A 40 -11.53 -20.57 -24.35
N PHE A 41 -11.72 -20.01 -25.55
CA PHE A 41 -12.28 -18.66 -25.70
C PHE A 41 -13.74 -18.59 -25.25
N GLU A 42 -14.51 -19.67 -25.42
CA GLU A 42 -15.90 -19.76 -24.98
C GLU A 42 -16.02 -19.73 -23.45
N GLU A 43 -15.21 -20.53 -22.75
CA GLU A 43 -15.10 -20.48 -21.27
C GLU A 43 -14.68 -19.10 -20.76
N TRP A 44 -13.85 -18.39 -21.52
CA TRP A 44 -13.45 -17.01 -21.21
C TRP A 44 -14.63 -16.04 -21.30
N ILE A 45 -15.46 -16.15 -22.35
CA ILE A 45 -16.66 -15.32 -22.50
C ILE A 45 -17.66 -15.62 -21.38
N GLU A 46 -17.93 -16.89 -21.08
CA GLU A 46 -18.81 -17.30 -19.99
C GLU A 46 -18.34 -16.73 -18.64
N HIS A 47 -17.04 -16.86 -18.35
CA HIS A 47 -16.45 -16.32 -17.14
C HIS A 47 -16.55 -14.78 -17.09
N ARG A 48 -16.39 -14.09 -18.23
CA ARG A 48 -16.57 -12.63 -18.32
C ARG A 48 -18.00 -12.22 -18.03
N ILE A 49 -18.99 -12.90 -18.62
CA ILE A 49 -20.42 -12.67 -18.37
C ILE A 49 -20.71 -12.87 -16.89
N LYS A 50 -20.32 -14.02 -16.32
CA LYS A 50 -20.52 -14.33 -14.91
C LYS A 50 -19.90 -13.28 -13.99
N ARG A 51 -18.66 -12.84 -14.27
CA ARG A 51 -18.01 -11.78 -13.49
C ARG A 51 -18.77 -10.46 -13.59
N THR A 52 -19.25 -10.09 -14.77
CA THR A 52 -20.06 -8.87 -14.93
C THR A 52 -21.39 -8.97 -14.19
N GLU A 53 -22.04 -10.12 -14.19
CA GLU A 53 -23.26 -10.37 -13.42
C GLU A 53 -23.02 -10.27 -11.91
N GLU A 54 -21.93 -10.87 -11.41
CA GLU A 54 -21.53 -10.76 -10.00
C GLU A 54 -21.22 -9.31 -9.61
N ASP A 55 -20.50 -8.58 -10.44
CA ASP A 55 -20.18 -7.17 -10.22
C ASP A 55 -21.45 -6.30 -10.24
N HIS A 56 -22.37 -6.55 -11.17
CA HIS A 56 -23.68 -5.91 -11.22
C HIS A 56 -24.52 -6.24 -9.97
N GLY A 57 -24.49 -7.49 -9.51
CA GLY A 57 -25.16 -7.92 -8.27
C GLY A 57 -24.58 -7.27 -7.02
N ARG A 58 -23.24 -7.13 -6.94
CA ARG A 58 -22.55 -6.39 -5.87
C ARG A 58 -22.93 -4.91 -5.89
N LEU A 59 -22.97 -4.29 -7.08
CA LEU A 59 -23.39 -2.89 -7.23
C LEU A 59 -24.86 -2.70 -6.85
N ALA A 60 -25.76 -3.60 -7.29
CA ALA A 60 -27.17 -3.56 -6.92
C ALA A 60 -27.37 -3.73 -5.40
N SER A 61 -26.62 -4.64 -4.78
CA SER A 61 -26.61 -4.83 -3.32
C SER A 61 -26.09 -3.59 -2.58
N GLN A 62 -25.05 -2.94 -3.11
CA GLN A 62 -24.56 -1.67 -2.56
C GLN A 62 -25.58 -0.54 -2.73
N ILE A 63 -26.28 -0.46 -3.87
CA ILE A 63 -27.30 0.57 -4.14
C ILE A 63 -28.50 0.37 -3.22
N THR A 64 -29.01 -0.86 -3.07
CA THR A 64 -30.11 -1.18 -2.16
C THR A 64 -29.73 -0.86 -0.71
N THR A 65 -28.57 -1.31 -0.25
CA THR A 65 -28.03 -0.98 1.08
C THR A 65 -27.88 0.53 1.29
N ARG A 66 -27.41 1.27 0.28
CA ARG A 66 -27.31 2.74 0.33
C ARG A 66 -28.70 3.39 0.41
N ARG A 67 -29.67 2.93 -0.39
CA ARG A 67 -31.05 3.46 -0.38
C ARG A 67 -31.71 3.25 0.98
N THR A 68 -31.64 2.05 1.56
CA THR A 68 -32.20 1.76 2.89
C THR A 68 -31.48 2.54 4.00
N SER A 69 -30.18 2.82 3.85
CA SER A 69 -29.44 3.63 4.82
C SER A 69 -29.73 5.13 4.77
N ASN A 70 -30.30 5.62 3.66
CA ASN A 70 -30.56 7.04 3.43
C ASN A 70 -31.98 7.47 3.82
N ASP A 71 -32.91 6.52 3.96
CA ASP A 71 -34.32 6.77 4.35
C ASP A 71 -34.48 7.03 5.87
N GLY A 72 -33.47 6.70 6.66
CA GLY A 72 -33.32 7.14 8.05
C GLY A 72 -32.61 8.49 8.10
N GLY A 73 -33.35 9.58 7.92
CA GLY A 73 -32.83 10.94 7.88
C GLY A 73 -31.89 11.29 9.03
N SER A 74 -30.58 11.27 8.78
CA SER A 74 -29.59 12.16 9.41
C SER A 74 -28.20 11.88 8.83
N LYS A 75 -27.60 12.95 8.32
CA LYS A 75 -26.23 13.03 7.77
C LYS A 75 -25.21 12.24 8.61
N LYS A 76 -24.84 11.01 8.24
CA LYS A 76 -23.56 10.41 8.64
C LYS A 76 -22.95 9.60 7.49
N ARG A 77 -21.72 10.02 7.15
CA ARG A 77 -20.83 9.50 6.10
C ARG A 77 -20.53 8.01 6.31
N LYS A 78 -20.31 7.30 5.19
CA LYS A 78 -19.63 5.99 4.99
C LYS A 78 -19.61 5.05 6.22
N ARG A 79 -20.50 4.06 6.25
CA ARG A 79 -20.34 2.87 7.11
C ARG A 79 -19.34 1.93 6.44
N GLU A 80 -18.07 2.07 6.79
CA GLU A 80 -17.12 0.96 6.78
C GLU A 80 -17.67 -0.14 7.70
N VAL A 81 -17.35 -1.40 7.44
CA VAL A 81 -17.60 -2.50 8.39
C VAL A 81 -16.74 -2.21 9.60
N VAL A 82 -17.28 -1.46 10.55
CA VAL A 82 -16.62 -1.16 11.82
C VAL A 82 -16.71 -2.46 12.62
N VAL A 83 -15.70 -3.31 12.47
CA VAL A 83 -15.28 -4.16 13.59
C VAL A 83 -15.25 -3.22 14.80
N PRO A 84 -15.89 -3.55 15.93
CA PRO A 84 -15.79 -2.71 17.12
C PRO A 84 -14.35 -2.75 17.61
N VAL A 85 -13.52 -1.92 16.99
CA VAL A 85 -12.18 -1.59 17.47
C VAL A 85 -12.45 -0.80 18.73
N GLY A 86 -12.20 -1.42 19.87
CA GLY A 86 -12.25 -0.74 21.16
C GLY A 86 -11.45 0.55 21.07
N GLN A 87 -11.90 1.58 21.79
CA GLN A 87 -11.23 2.87 21.75
C GLN A 87 -9.76 2.67 22.14
N VAL A 88 -8.85 3.13 21.28
CA VAL A 88 -7.40 2.99 21.51
C VAL A 88 -7.08 3.53 22.90
N LEU A 89 -6.45 2.70 23.74
CA LEU A 89 -6.13 3.00 25.14
C LEU A 89 -7.32 3.50 25.99
N GLY A 90 -8.53 3.03 25.71
CA GLY A 90 -9.74 3.42 26.44
C GLY A 90 -10.13 4.89 26.23
N GLY A 91 -9.67 5.52 25.13
CA GLY A 91 -10.03 6.90 24.81
C GLY A 91 -9.14 7.96 25.43
N LYS A 92 -8.02 7.57 26.01
CA LYS A 92 -7.03 8.53 26.50
C LYS A 92 -6.38 9.24 25.32
N GLU A 93 -6.42 10.56 25.37
CA GLU A 93 -5.74 11.43 24.41
C GLU A 93 -4.56 12.10 25.10
N LEU A 94 -3.37 12.01 24.48
CA LEU A 94 -2.21 12.78 24.91
C LEU A 94 -2.20 14.15 24.21
N TRP A 95 -1.90 15.21 24.96
CA TRP A 95 -1.92 16.60 24.52
C TRP A 95 -0.52 17.16 24.21
N ASP A 96 0.51 16.38 24.51
CA ASP A 96 1.93 16.70 24.37
C ASP A 96 2.48 16.52 22.96
N GLY A 97 1.68 15.96 22.03
CA GLY A 97 2.13 15.67 20.67
C GLY A 97 3.05 14.44 20.58
N LEU A 98 3.02 13.57 21.59
CA LEU A 98 3.77 12.32 21.63
C LEU A 98 2.90 11.13 21.16
N ALA A 99 3.55 10.06 20.71
CA ALA A 99 2.89 8.84 20.30
C ALA A 99 2.23 8.14 21.49
N LEU A 100 1.01 7.63 21.30
CA LEU A 100 0.19 7.06 22.37
C LEU A 100 0.80 5.85 23.09
N VAL A 101 1.60 5.04 22.39
CA VAL A 101 2.09 3.76 22.93
C VAL A 101 3.39 3.93 23.71
N LEU A 102 4.37 4.63 23.14
CA LEU A 102 5.72 4.77 23.71
C LEU A 102 5.96 6.14 24.36
N ALA A 103 5.02 7.08 24.23
CA ALA A 103 5.20 8.48 24.61
C ALA A 103 6.45 9.12 23.96
N ASP A 104 6.79 8.67 22.74
CA ASP A 104 7.92 9.19 21.97
C ASP A 104 7.46 10.15 20.87
N GLU A 105 8.35 11.04 20.44
CA GLU A 105 8.10 11.92 19.30
C GLU A 105 7.85 11.09 18.04
N SER A 106 6.75 11.37 17.32
CA SER A 106 6.44 10.72 16.04
C SER A 106 5.79 11.68 15.04
N ILE A 107 5.95 11.39 13.76
CA ILE A 107 5.21 12.05 12.66
C ILE A 107 3.76 11.58 12.58
N TRP A 108 3.41 10.46 13.23
CA TRP A 108 2.07 9.86 13.24
C TRP A 108 1.15 10.50 14.28
N VAL A 109 1.15 11.84 14.36
CA VAL A 109 0.30 12.62 15.26
C VAL A 109 -0.68 13.48 14.46
N PRO A 110 -1.88 13.77 14.99
CA PRO A 110 -2.81 14.69 14.34
C PRO A 110 -2.14 16.02 14.05
N LEU A 111 -2.40 16.61 12.89
CA LEU A 111 -1.75 17.85 12.46
C LEU A 111 -1.90 19.01 13.46
N ILE A 112 -3.04 19.08 14.16
CA ILE A 112 -3.33 20.06 15.21
C ILE A 112 -2.34 19.94 16.38
N ARG A 113 -1.78 18.75 16.60
CA ARG A 113 -0.85 18.41 17.69
C ARG A 113 0.59 18.27 17.21
N TYR A 114 0.88 18.61 15.95
CA TYR A 114 2.24 18.51 15.44
C TYR A 114 3.13 19.55 16.14
N PRO A 115 4.32 19.17 16.65
CA PRO A 115 5.17 20.08 17.41
C PRO A 115 5.56 21.33 16.60
N THR A 116 5.35 22.51 17.17
CA THR A 116 5.77 23.79 16.56
C THR A 116 7.29 23.94 16.46
N SER A 117 8.04 23.22 17.30
CA SER A 117 9.50 23.13 17.24
C SER A 117 10.01 22.45 15.96
N ARG A 118 9.17 21.65 15.29
CA ARG A 118 9.56 20.91 14.09
C ARG A 118 8.90 21.48 12.85
N ARG A 119 9.72 21.74 11.84
CA ARG A 119 9.25 22.18 10.53
C ARG A 119 8.59 21.02 9.80
N ARG A 120 7.46 21.29 9.17
CA ARG A 120 6.76 20.34 8.30
C ARG A 120 7.34 20.44 6.89
N ALA A 121 7.76 19.31 6.33
CA ALA A 121 8.16 19.27 4.93
C ALA A 121 6.94 19.50 4.03
N PRO A 122 7.11 20.24 2.91
CA PRO A 122 6.10 20.28 1.87
C PRO A 122 5.97 18.91 1.20
N TRP A 123 4.86 18.69 0.49
CA TRP A 123 4.76 17.55 -0.41
C TRP A 123 5.83 17.66 -1.51
N PRO A 124 6.42 16.53 -1.94
CA PRO A 124 7.45 16.56 -2.97
C PRO A 124 6.94 17.14 -4.28
N SER A 125 7.77 17.95 -4.91
CA SER A 125 7.50 18.48 -6.24
C SER A 125 7.63 17.40 -7.32
N TYR A 126 7.08 17.67 -8.50
CA TYR A 126 7.24 16.78 -9.66
C TYR A 126 8.73 16.56 -10.02
N GLU A 127 9.56 17.59 -9.88
CA GLU A 127 11.00 17.49 -10.15
C GLU A 127 11.70 16.55 -9.18
N GLU A 128 11.36 16.60 -7.89
CA GLU A 128 11.89 15.70 -6.86
C GLU A 128 11.50 14.25 -7.14
N LEU A 129 10.23 14.00 -7.46
CA LEU A 129 9.72 12.67 -7.80
C LEU A 129 10.41 12.10 -9.05
N LYS A 130 10.59 12.91 -10.09
CA LYS A 130 11.28 12.49 -11.31
C LYS A 130 12.75 12.18 -11.04
N HIS A 131 13.43 13.02 -10.26
CA HIS A 131 14.86 12.88 -9.99
C HIS A 131 15.16 11.65 -9.12
N GLU A 132 14.46 11.49 -7.99
CA GLU A 132 14.68 10.39 -7.02
C GLU A 132 14.03 9.07 -7.47
N GLY A 133 13.07 9.15 -8.41
CA GLY A 133 12.43 7.99 -9.03
C GLY A 133 13.08 7.61 -10.35
N ASP A 134 12.54 8.13 -11.45
CA ASP A 134 12.85 7.66 -12.81
C ASP A 134 14.30 7.90 -13.23
N ASP A 135 14.87 9.06 -12.93
CA ASP A 135 16.22 9.41 -13.36
C ASP A 135 17.29 8.65 -12.55
N ARG A 136 17.04 8.44 -11.26
CA ARG A 136 17.87 7.59 -10.41
C ARG A 136 17.85 6.12 -10.84
N ASN A 137 16.70 5.62 -11.27
CA ASN A 137 16.55 4.26 -11.83
C ASN A 137 17.37 4.03 -13.10
N LYS A 138 17.54 5.06 -13.95
CA LYS A 138 18.39 4.97 -15.15
C LYS A 138 19.87 4.82 -14.81
N SER A 139 20.27 5.24 -13.62
CA SER A 139 21.67 5.24 -13.17
C SER A 139 22.05 3.94 -12.43
N GLY A 140 21.20 2.91 -12.47
CA GLY A 140 21.44 1.61 -11.82
C GLY A 140 21.08 1.56 -10.33
N TYR A 141 20.55 2.64 -9.76
CA TYR A 141 20.06 2.68 -8.38
C TYR A 141 18.56 2.41 -8.33
N SER A 142 18.04 1.82 -7.25
CA SER A 142 16.59 1.62 -7.11
C SER A 142 15.84 2.95 -7.00
N ARG A 143 14.54 2.91 -7.32
CA ARG A 143 13.59 4.02 -7.14
C ARG A 143 13.30 4.21 -5.65
N PHE A 144 13.47 5.43 -5.15
CA PHE A 144 13.08 5.77 -3.79
C PHE A 144 12.17 7.00 -3.79
N PRO A 145 11.22 7.09 -2.84
CA PRO A 145 10.52 8.34 -2.60
C PRO A 145 11.53 9.45 -2.25
N PRO A 146 11.31 10.69 -2.72
CA PRO A 146 12.15 11.82 -2.33
C PRO A 146 12.10 12.03 -0.81
N LEU A 147 13.26 12.36 -0.23
CA LEU A 147 13.36 12.62 1.20
C LEU A 147 12.57 13.88 1.59
N PRO A 148 11.86 13.89 2.73
CA PRO A 148 11.26 15.11 3.26
C PRO A 148 12.33 16.15 3.59
N ARG A 149 12.29 17.32 2.95
CA ARG A 149 13.29 18.39 3.11
C ARG A 149 12.75 19.59 3.87
N ASP A 150 13.64 20.35 4.50
CA ASP A 150 13.25 21.63 5.12
C ASP A 150 12.65 22.54 4.05
N PRO A 151 11.46 23.14 4.28
CA PRO A 151 10.87 24.08 3.34
C PRO A 151 11.82 25.22 2.97
N GLY A 152 12.71 25.63 3.88
CA GLY A 152 13.75 26.62 3.61
C GLY A 152 13.20 27.94 3.06
N ASN A 153 14.04 28.66 2.30
CA ASN A 153 13.62 29.81 1.51
C ASN A 153 13.24 29.33 0.10
N GLU A 154 12.18 29.91 -0.49
CA GLU A 154 11.68 29.53 -1.82
C GLU A 154 12.74 29.67 -2.92
N THR A 155 13.67 30.61 -2.74
CA THR A 155 14.77 30.89 -3.68
C THR A 155 15.86 29.83 -3.72
N VAL A 156 15.94 28.97 -2.70
CA VAL A 156 16.94 27.90 -2.63
C VAL A 156 16.45 26.68 -3.40
N ASN A 157 17.26 26.18 -4.32
CA ASN A 157 16.96 24.97 -5.08
C ASN A 157 16.72 23.79 -4.12
N TRP A 158 15.68 22.99 -4.36
CA TRP A 158 15.31 21.86 -3.51
C TRP A 158 16.46 20.87 -3.28
N LYS A 159 17.37 20.69 -4.24
CA LYS A 159 18.54 19.80 -4.11
C LYS A 159 19.52 20.24 -3.04
N GLN A 160 19.55 21.54 -2.73
CA GLN A 160 20.42 22.12 -1.71
C GLN A 160 19.76 22.17 -0.34
N ARG A 161 18.46 21.84 -0.24
CA ARG A 161 17.73 21.83 1.03
C ARG A 161 18.07 20.56 1.81
N ALA A 162 18.42 20.73 3.08
CA ALA A 162 18.72 19.60 3.95
C ALA A 162 17.45 18.75 4.19
N PRO A 163 17.58 17.41 4.20
CA PRO A 163 16.53 16.54 4.71
C PRO A 163 16.15 16.92 6.14
N LEU A 164 14.87 16.84 6.47
CA LEU A 164 14.41 17.00 7.85
C LEU A 164 14.95 15.85 8.70
N LYS A 165 15.40 16.16 9.91
CA LYS A 165 15.76 15.16 10.91
C LYS A 165 14.53 14.27 11.17
N GLN A 166 14.71 12.95 11.11
CA GLN A 166 13.66 11.98 11.43
C GLN A 166 13.41 11.95 12.94
N CYS A 167 12.19 11.56 13.35
CA CYS A 167 11.97 11.17 14.74
C CYS A 167 12.77 9.90 15.02
N GLN A 168 13.20 9.70 16.26
CA GLN A 168 13.85 8.44 16.64
C GLN A 168 12.94 7.24 16.36
N LEU A 169 11.64 7.35 16.66
CA LEU A 169 10.68 6.29 16.41
C LEU A 169 10.40 6.02 14.92
N ASP A 170 10.50 7.06 14.08
CA ASP A 170 10.18 6.96 12.64
C ASP A 170 11.43 6.93 11.76
N GLU A 171 12.60 6.66 12.35
CA GLU A 171 13.85 6.57 11.63
C GLU A 171 13.82 5.33 10.72
N VAL A 172 14.03 5.55 9.42
CA VAL A 172 14.02 4.48 8.41
C VAL A 172 15.32 4.51 7.62
N GLY A 173 15.84 3.34 7.28
CA GLY A 173 17.04 3.22 6.45
C GLY A 173 18.36 3.50 7.18
N ARG A 174 18.36 3.57 8.52
CA ARG A 174 19.58 3.28 9.29
C ARG A 174 19.64 1.78 9.56
N PRO A 175 20.53 1.03 8.90
CA PRO A 175 20.88 -0.28 9.44
C PRO A 175 21.40 -0.04 10.85
N VAL A 176 20.82 -0.73 11.83
CA VAL A 176 21.43 -0.84 13.15
C VAL A 176 22.74 -1.58 12.92
N LEU A 177 23.82 -0.82 12.73
CA LEU A 177 25.18 -1.34 12.82
C LEU A 177 25.41 -1.61 14.30
N ALA A 178 24.72 -2.60 14.86
CA ALA A 178 25.08 -3.10 16.16
C ALA A 178 26.57 -3.44 16.08
N ALA A 179 27.35 -2.99 17.05
CA ALA A 179 28.77 -3.33 17.17
C ALA A 179 29.01 -4.85 17.37
N GLY A 180 27.98 -5.68 17.20
CA GLY A 180 28.02 -7.12 17.01
C GLY A 180 26.63 -7.70 16.71
N GLY A 181 26.20 -7.71 15.44
CA GLY A 181 25.11 -8.60 15.05
C GLY A 181 24.26 -8.17 13.86
N VAL A 182 24.76 -8.40 12.65
CA VAL A 182 23.94 -9.20 11.73
C VAL A 182 24.31 -10.63 12.09
N HIS A 183 23.44 -11.37 12.77
CA HIS A 183 23.58 -12.83 12.79
C HIS A 183 23.31 -13.28 11.36
N ASP A 184 24.36 -13.43 10.57
CA ASP A 184 24.26 -13.97 9.21
C ASP A 184 23.70 -15.40 9.22
N GLU A 185 23.78 -16.06 10.38
CA GLU A 185 23.20 -17.37 10.66
C GLU A 185 22.52 -17.31 12.03
N TYR A 186 21.18 -17.34 12.05
CA TYR A 186 20.46 -17.75 13.26
C TYR A 186 20.69 -19.24 13.43
N LEU A 187 21.21 -19.67 14.59
CA LEU A 187 21.25 -21.11 14.88
C LEU A 187 19.81 -21.63 14.87
N GLU A 188 19.55 -22.70 14.13
CA GLU A 188 18.22 -23.30 13.97
C GLU A 188 17.56 -23.54 15.35
N SER A 189 18.36 -23.92 16.36
CA SER A 189 17.92 -24.08 17.75
C SER A 189 17.33 -22.83 18.40
N GLU A 190 17.78 -21.62 18.05
CA GLU A 190 17.21 -20.37 18.56
C GLU A 190 15.91 -20.00 17.84
N MET A 191 15.82 -20.30 16.54
CA MET A 191 14.58 -20.12 15.79
C MET A 191 13.47 -21.05 16.26
N LEU A 192 13.80 -22.30 16.61
CA LEU A 192 12.86 -23.28 17.13
C LEU A 192 12.22 -22.85 18.45
N GLN A 193 12.93 -22.09 19.30
CA GLN A 193 12.40 -21.56 20.56
C GLN A 193 11.32 -20.48 20.36
N LEU A 194 11.29 -19.82 19.20
CA LEU A 194 10.30 -18.80 18.86
C LEU A 194 9.05 -19.40 18.22
N LEU A 195 9.11 -20.67 17.82
CA LEU A 195 7.98 -21.41 17.25
C LEU A 195 7.16 -22.06 18.36
N ASN A 196 5.85 -22.07 18.19
CA ASN A 196 4.94 -22.72 19.12
C ASN A 196 5.11 -24.25 19.07
N GLU A 197 5.11 -24.92 20.23
CA GLU A 197 5.32 -26.37 20.37
C GLU A 197 4.35 -27.19 19.50
N SER A 198 3.11 -26.73 19.33
CA SER A 198 2.13 -27.41 18.46
C SER A 198 2.57 -27.47 16.99
N LEU A 199 3.30 -26.46 16.53
CA LEU A 199 3.74 -26.33 15.14
C LEU A 199 5.02 -27.14 14.88
N LEU A 200 5.86 -27.30 15.91
CA LEU A 200 7.04 -28.16 15.89
C LEU A 200 6.65 -29.65 15.75
N VAL A 201 5.62 -30.06 16.50
CA VAL A 201 5.09 -31.44 16.43
C VAL A 201 4.51 -31.78 15.05
N GLU A 202 3.83 -30.84 14.39
CA GLU A 202 3.30 -31.04 13.03
C GLU A 202 4.41 -31.18 11.97
N LEU A 203 5.56 -30.53 12.18
CA LEU A 203 6.71 -30.57 11.28
C LEU A 203 7.64 -31.77 11.55
N GLY A 204 7.38 -32.57 12.59
CA GLY A 204 8.19 -33.73 12.94
C GLY A 204 9.58 -33.37 13.50
N MET A 205 9.69 -32.18 14.09
CA MET A 205 10.88 -31.70 14.81
C MET A 205 10.60 -31.64 16.31
#